data_AF-A0A8H4R6Z8-F1
#
_entry.id   AF-A0A8H4R6Z8-F1
#
_cell.length_a   1.000
_cell.length_b   1.000
_cell.length_c   1.000
_cell.angle_alpha   90.00
_cell.angle_beta   90.00
_cell.angle_gamma   90.00
#
_symmetry.space_group_name_H-M   'P 1'
#
loop_
_entity.id
_entity.type
_entity.pdbx_description
1 polymer ?
#
loop_
_entity_poly.entity_id
_entity_poly.type
_entity_poly.pdbx_seq_one_letter_code
_entity_poly.pdbx_strand_id
1 'polypeptide(L)'
;MLSFSRIVLLADLVALGGAGLSGLLSIPDTFPDLKGCLTGPSFFSCENTTAIKNSCCSPTPGGLVLQTQFWDTYTGFEKKGQKLPKGSWTIHGLWPDNCDGSFEQYCDLSRQFDPAPSPPILPDGTVVPAYKGPGIDTFVKAFGRDDLLDYMNKYWVSQGQPNADFWGHEFSKHATCTSTFDVACYGPHYRKHQDVVDFFDAVVRAFRQYPTFNMLAAAGIVPSNKTTYTLDQIQTAIKAQTGSVPYFGCSVNGTVLSEVWYFSHVHGTEQFGSYKTVDSTTKSTCSAAGPIKYLERTPGSEHEVRR
;
A
#
# COMPACT_ATOMS: atom_id res chain seq x y z
N MET A 1 -68.72 -10.16 45.05
CA MET A 1 -67.79 -9.09 45.50
C MET A 1 -66.38 -9.61 45.28
N LEU A 2 -65.64 -9.00 44.34
CA LEU A 2 -64.25 -9.33 44.00
C LEU A 2 -63.31 -8.65 45.00
N SER A 3 -62.25 -9.33 45.43
CA SER A 3 -60.98 -8.67 45.79
C SER A 3 -59.82 -9.66 45.71
N PHE A 4 -58.92 -9.41 44.77
CA PHE A 4 -57.58 -9.99 44.72
C PHE A 4 -56.61 -8.99 45.39
N SER A 5 -55.68 -9.47 46.22
CA SER A 5 -54.52 -8.69 46.65
C SER A 5 -53.25 -9.54 46.53
N ARG A 6 -52.27 -9.00 45.80
CA ARG A 6 -50.89 -9.46 45.66
C ARG A 6 -49.97 -8.50 46.42
N ILE A 7 -49.04 -9.03 47.22
CA ILE A 7 -47.83 -8.34 47.74
C ILE A 7 -46.75 -9.44 47.84
N VAL A 8 -45.87 -9.63 46.85
CA VAL A 8 -44.52 -9.05 46.62
C VAL A 8 -43.56 -9.21 47.80
N LEU A 9 -42.62 -10.16 47.66
CA LEU A 9 -41.44 -10.37 48.52
C LEU A 9 -40.27 -9.51 48.00
N LEU A 10 -39.68 -8.73 48.91
CA LEU A 10 -38.43 -7.99 48.72
C LEU A 10 -37.24 -8.96 48.83
N ALA A 11 -36.29 -8.88 47.88
CA ALA A 11 -34.98 -9.49 47.99
C ALA A 11 -33.93 -8.38 47.82
N ASP A 12 -33.09 -8.22 48.85
CA ASP A 12 -32.01 -7.25 48.92
C ASP A 12 -30.91 -7.57 47.90
N LEU A 13 -30.59 -6.61 47.04
CA LEU A 13 -29.46 -6.67 46.10
C LEU A 13 -28.22 -6.04 46.75
N VAL A 14 -27.24 -6.89 47.05
CA VAL A 14 -25.88 -6.50 47.42
C VAL A 14 -25.22 -5.84 46.22
N ALA A 15 -24.88 -4.55 46.35
CA ALA A 15 -24.11 -3.81 45.36
C ALA A 15 -22.63 -4.25 45.39
N LEU A 16 -22.24 -5.15 44.49
CA LEU A 16 -20.85 -5.35 44.12
C LEU A 16 -20.45 -4.23 43.15
N GLY A 17 -19.65 -3.29 43.62
CA GLY A 17 -19.01 -2.26 42.80
C GLY A 17 -18.14 -2.89 41.73
N GLY A 18 -18.68 -2.99 40.51
CA GLY A 18 -17.89 -3.24 39.31
C GLY A 18 -17.10 -1.97 38.99
N ALA A 19 -15.80 -1.99 39.26
CA ALA A 19 -14.88 -1.05 38.62
C ALA A 19 -14.96 -1.32 37.10
N GLY A 20 -15.59 -0.39 36.38
CA GLY A 20 -15.82 -0.51 34.95
C GLY A 20 -14.52 -0.63 34.17
N LEU A 21 -14.35 -1.76 33.47
CA LEU A 21 -13.54 -1.83 32.26
C LEU A 21 -14.27 -1.02 31.17
N SER A 22 -13.96 0.27 31.04
CA SER A 22 -14.43 1.07 29.91
C SER A 22 -13.45 2.20 29.59
N GLY A 23 -12.18 1.85 29.46
CA GLY A 23 -11.27 2.58 28.57
C GLY A 23 -11.25 1.86 27.23
N LEU A 24 -12.31 1.97 26.43
CA LEU A 24 -12.21 1.61 25.02
C LEU A 24 -11.14 2.52 24.42
N LEU A 25 -9.96 1.96 24.13
CA LEU A 25 -8.94 2.64 23.35
C LEU A 25 -9.57 2.96 21.99
N SER A 26 -10.04 4.21 21.82
CA SER A 26 -10.55 4.67 20.53
C SER A 26 -9.36 4.82 19.61
N ILE A 27 -9.31 4.00 18.56
CA ILE A 27 -8.36 4.20 17.46
C ILE A 27 -8.72 5.55 16.81
N PRO A 28 -7.78 6.51 16.73
CA PRO A 28 -8.04 7.79 16.10
C PRO A 28 -8.33 7.59 14.61
N ASP A 29 -9.42 8.20 14.14
CA ASP A 29 -9.75 8.26 12.72
C ASP A 29 -8.70 9.06 11.96
N THR A 30 -8.31 8.58 10.77
CA THR A 30 -7.30 9.23 9.94
C THR A 30 -7.84 9.89 8.67
N PHE A 31 -9.14 10.05 8.48
CA PHE A 31 -9.69 10.56 7.21
C PHE A 31 -9.37 12.05 6.87
N PRO A 32 -9.09 12.39 5.59
CA PRO A 32 -9.04 13.77 5.12
C PRO A 32 -10.46 14.39 5.03
N ASP A 33 -10.54 15.72 4.99
CA ASP A 33 -11.81 16.45 4.81
C ASP A 33 -12.26 16.44 3.33
N LEU A 34 -12.99 15.38 2.98
CA LEU A 34 -13.51 15.18 1.61
C LEU A 34 -14.90 15.78 1.39
N LYS A 35 -15.45 16.59 2.31
CA LYS A 35 -16.79 17.17 2.15
C LYS A 35 -16.91 17.99 0.87
N GLY A 36 -15.86 18.72 0.51
CA GLY A 36 -15.80 19.52 -0.73
C GLY A 36 -15.81 18.67 -2.01
N CYS A 37 -15.54 17.37 -1.92
CA CYS A 37 -15.53 16.46 -3.06
C CYS A 37 -16.93 15.96 -3.42
N LEU A 38 -17.87 15.97 -2.47
CA LEU A 38 -19.23 15.44 -2.68
C LEU A 38 -20.05 16.23 -3.70
N THR A 39 -19.76 17.52 -3.86
CA THR A 39 -20.44 18.40 -4.81
C THR A 39 -19.61 18.70 -6.06
N GLY A 40 -18.42 18.09 -6.16
CA GLY A 40 -17.49 18.29 -7.26
C GLY A 40 -17.84 17.46 -8.50
N PRO A 41 -17.23 17.77 -9.66
CA PRO A 41 -17.31 16.92 -10.83
C PRO A 41 -16.72 15.54 -10.54
N SER A 42 -17.41 14.51 -11.03
CA SER A 42 -17.06 13.10 -10.84
C SER A 42 -16.32 12.59 -12.06
N PHE A 43 -15.05 12.21 -11.91
CA PHE A 43 -14.19 11.75 -13.00
C PHE A 43 -13.08 10.84 -12.46
N PHE A 44 -12.49 10.05 -13.35
CA PHE A 44 -11.24 9.35 -13.08
C PHE A 44 -10.06 10.29 -13.35
N SER A 45 -9.03 10.24 -12.50
CA SER A 45 -7.75 10.90 -12.75
C SER A 45 -7.22 10.52 -14.14
N CYS A 46 -6.47 11.41 -14.78
CA CYS A 46 -5.99 11.28 -16.17
C CYS A 46 -7.04 11.19 -17.28
N GLU A 47 -8.35 11.15 -16.96
CA GLU A 47 -9.43 11.15 -17.96
C GLU A 47 -10.13 12.51 -18.05
N ASN A 48 -10.01 13.35 -17.02
CA ASN A 48 -10.54 14.70 -17.03
C ASN A 48 -9.59 15.67 -17.73
N THR A 49 -10.11 16.40 -18.73
CA THR A 49 -9.37 17.43 -19.48
C THR A 49 -9.62 18.84 -18.95
N THR A 50 -10.47 18.99 -17.93
CA THR A 50 -10.75 20.29 -17.30
C THR A 50 -9.84 20.51 -16.09
N ALA A 51 -9.56 21.78 -15.78
CA ALA A 51 -8.74 22.14 -14.62
C ALA A 51 -9.37 21.63 -13.31
N ILE A 52 -8.58 20.89 -12.53
CA ILE A 52 -8.99 20.36 -11.22
C ILE A 52 -8.92 21.49 -10.20
N LYS A 53 -10.09 21.94 -9.72
CA LYS A 53 -10.19 23.06 -8.76
C LYS A 53 -9.81 22.68 -7.34
N ASN A 54 -10.08 21.44 -6.95
CA ASN A 54 -9.78 20.91 -5.62
C ASN A 54 -8.94 19.65 -5.75
N SER A 55 -7.63 19.79 -5.56
CA SER A 55 -6.65 18.70 -5.66
C SER A 55 -6.77 17.65 -4.55
N CYS A 56 -7.53 17.93 -3.48
CA CYS A 56 -7.85 16.92 -2.45
C CYS A 56 -8.86 15.87 -2.94
N CYS A 57 -9.55 16.11 -4.06
CA CYS A 57 -10.61 15.23 -4.55
C CYS A 57 -10.18 14.30 -5.69
N SER A 58 -8.96 14.46 -6.19
CA SER A 58 -8.38 13.64 -7.25
C SER A 58 -6.86 13.78 -7.23
N PRO A 59 -6.08 12.69 -7.30
CA PRO A 59 -4.62 12.76 -7.40
C PRO A 59 -4.18 13.67 -8.55
N THR A 60 -3.51 14.77 -8.20
CA THR A 60 -3.06 15.81 -9.16
C THR A 60 -1.85 16.60 -8.62
N PRO A 61 -0.66 16.55 -9.25
CA PRO A 61 -0.23 15.59 -10.28
C PRO A 61 -0.25 14.16 -9.71
N GLY A 62 0.16 13.17 -10.52
CA GLY A 62 0.18 11.78 -10.03
C GLY A 62 -1.08 10.96 -10.30
N GLY A 63 -1.86 11.32 -11.32
CA GLY A 63 -3.15 10.70 -11.62
C GLY A 63 -3.07 9.26 -12.13
N LEU A 64 -1.91 8.79 -12.59
CA LEU A 64 -1.68 7.40 -12.98
C LEU A 64 -1.06 6.67 -11.79
N VAL A 65 -1.88 5.97 -11.02
CA VAL A 65 -1.44 5.35 -9.75
C VAL A 65 -1.03 3.91 -9.97
N LEU A 66 0.20 3.58 -9.57
CA LEU A 66 0.80 2.25 -9.72
C LEU A 66 0.81 1.55 -8.36
N GLN A 67 0.19 0.37 -8.27
CA GLN A 67 0.42 -0.55 -7.15
C GLN A 67 1.55 -1.51 -7.56
N THR A 68 2.69 -1.42 -6.89
CA THR A 68 3.90 -2.18 -7.25
C THR A 68 4.19 -3.30 -6.26
N GLN A 69 4.66 -4.44 -6.75
CA GLN A 69 4.92 -5.63 -5.94
C GLN A 69 6.26 -6.27 -6.28
N PHE A 70 6.86 -6.91 -5.28
CA PHE A 70 8.06 -7.71 -5.41
C PHE A 70 7.77 -9.22 -5.34
N TRP A 71 8.57 -9.96 -6.10
CA TRP A 71 8.86 -11.36 -5.85
C TRP A 71 10.33 -11.53 -5.45
N ASP A 72 10.59 -11.32 -4.15
CA ASP A 72 11.88 -11.64 -3.56
C ASP A 72 11.99 -13.13 -3.24
N THR A 73 13.19 -13.69 -3.38
CA THR A 73 13.48 -15.07 -2.94
C THR A 73 14.10 -15.13 -1.55
N TYR A 74 14.60 -14.01 -1.03
CA TYR A 74 15.18 -13.85 0.30
C TYR A 74 15.12 -12.38 0.74
N THR A 75 15.28 -12.11 2.04
CA THR A 75 15.28 -10.75 2.62
C THR A 75 16.68 -10.29 3.01
N GLY A 76 17.60 -11.21 3.31
CA GLY A 76 18.91 -10.88 3.92
C GLY A 76 18.80 -10.45 5.38
N PHE A 77 17.59 -10.45 5.95
CA PHE A 77 17.25 -10.09 7.32
C PHE A 77 16.56 -11.25 8.05
N GLU A 78 16.66 -12.48 7.54
CA GLU A 78 16.01 -13.67 8.09
C GLU A 78 16.46 -13.95 9.53
N LYS A 79 17.74 -13.66 9.85
CA LYS A 79 18.28 -13.78 11.22
C LYS A 79 17.60 -12.85 12.22
N LYS A 80 16.99 -11.76 11.74
CA LYS A 80 16.19 -10.81 12.54
C LYS A 80 14.69 -11.13 12.50
N GLY A 81 14.29 -12.24 11.87
CA GLY A 81 12.90 -12.67 11.76
C GLY A 81 12.11 -12.04 10.62
N GLN A 82 12.70 -11.12 9.84
CA GLN A 82 12.08 -10.54 8.65
C GLN A 82 12.05 -11.58 7.54
N LYS A 83 10.87 -12.14 7.28
CA LYS A 83 10.65 -13.24 6.34
C LYS A 83 9.51 -12.91 5.42
N LEU A 84 9.50 -13.55 4.27
CA LEU A 84 8.49 -13.34 3.24
C LEU A 84 7.25 -14.21 3.48
N PRO A 85 6.05 -13.74 3.12
CA PRO A 85 4.81 -14.48 3.34
C PRO A 85 4.66 -15.57 2.27
N LYS A 86 4.52 -16.84 2.70
CA LYS A 86 4.34 -17.94 1.75
C LYS A 86 3.05 -17.77 0.94
N GLY A 87 3.13 -18.07 -0.36
CA GLY A 87 1.96 -17.99 -1.26
C GLY A 87 1.47 -16.57 -1.52
N SER A 88 2.35 -15.57 -1.41
CA SER A 88 2.00 -14.17 -1.64
C SER A 88 3.22 -13.41 -2.16
N TRP A 89 2.99 -12.50 -3.10
CA TRP A 89 3.94 -11.45 -3.44
C TRP A 89 4.00 -10.42 -2.31
N THR A 90 5.00 -9.55 -2.28
CA THR A 90 5.10 -8.49 -1.27
C THR A 90 4.90 -7.13 -1.90
N ILE A 91 4.48 -6.16 -1.09
CA ILE A 91 4.34 -4.77 -1.49
C ILE A 91 5.72 -4.18 -1.76
N HIS A 92 5.86 -3.51 -2.90
CA HIS A 92 6.93 -2.56 -3.17
C HIS A 92 6.45 -1.17 -2.75
N GLY A 93 5.36 -0.68 -3.35
CA GLY A 93 4.76 0.61 -2.99
C GLY A 93 3.46 0.96 -3.71
N LEU A 94 3.11 2.25 -3.63
CA LEU A 94 2.02 2.90 -4.34
C LEU A 94 2.54 4.22 -4.93
N TRP A 95 2.67 4.31 -6.25
CA TRP A 95 3.39 5.39 -6.90
C TRP A 95 2.48 6.27 -7.76
N PRO A 96 2.55 7.60 -7.60
CA PRO A 96 1.78 8.53 -8.40
C PRO A 96 2.57 9.00 -9.63
N ASP A 97 2.33 8.37 -10.78
CA ASP A 97 2.90 8.81 -12.05
C ASP A 97 2.02 9.91 -12.67
N ASN A 98 2.66 10.78 -13.45
CA ASN A 98 1.97 11.70 -14.33
C ASN A 98 1.20 10.92 -15.40
N CYS A 99 0.16 11.53 -15.96
CA CYS A 99 -0.70 10.88 -16.95
C CYS A 99 -0.01 10.50 -18.27
N ASP A 100 1.19 11.04 -18.52
CA ASP A 100 2.03 10.69 -19.66
C ASP A 100 3.04 9.55 -19.35
N GLY A 101 3.04 9.03 -18.12
CA GLY A 101 3.95 8.00 -17.64
C GLY A 101 5.31 8.52 -17.16
N SER A 102 5.54 9.84 -17.15
CA SER A 102 6.63 10.43 -16.36
C SER A 102 6.26 10.42 -14.87
N PHE A 103 7.20 10.71 -13.98
CA PHE A 103 6.94 10.74 -12.55
C PHE A 103 7.77 11.80 -11.85
N GLU A 104 7.28 12.24 -10.70
CA GLU A 104 8.00 13.12 -9.78
C GLU A 104 8.52 12.32 -8.58
N GLN A 105 9.45 12.88 -7.82
CA GLN A 105 10.00 12.22 -6.64
C GLN A 105 10.44 13.23 -5.58
N TYR A 106 10.23 12.88 -4.30
CA TYR A 106 10.61 13.73 -3.15
C TYR A 106 10.03 15.16 -3.22
N CYS A 107 8.73 15.28 -3.55
CA CYS A 107 8.10 16.56 -3.85
C CYS A 107 7.84 17.46 -2.62
N ASP A 108 7.92 16.91 -1.40
CA ASP A 108 7.85 17.68 -0.15
C ASP A 108 8.88 17.19 0.87
N LEU A 109 10.03 17.87 0.91
CA LEU A 109 11.11 17.56 1.84
C LEU A 109 10.78 17.87 3.31
N SER A 110 9.73 18.64 3.59
CA SER A 110 9.30 18.94 4.97
C SER A 110 8.57 17.76 5.61
N ARG A 111 8.09 16.82 4.80
CA ARG A 111 7.38 15.59 5.20
C ARG A 111 8.16 14.31 4.88
N GLN A 112 9.47 14.40 4.71
CA GLN A 112 10.29 13.26 4.32
C GLN A 112 10.86 12.51 5.56
N PHE A 113 10.90 11.18 5.48
CA PHE A 113 11.31 10.22 6.52
C PHE A 113 12.34 9.17 6.04
N ASP A 114 12.89 9.32 4.83
CA ASP A 114 13.85 8.41 4.21
C ASP A 114 15.27 8.59 4.81
N PRO A 115 15.82 7.56 5.49
CA PRO A 115 17.16 7.63 6.07
C PRO A 115 18.29 7.49 5.04
N ALA A 116 18.00 7.01 3.82
CA ALA A 116 18.95 6.80 2.74
C ALA A 116 18.35 7.18 1.37
N PRO A 117 18.13 8.49 1.10
CA PRO A 117 17.52 8.96 -0.14
C PRO A 117 18.18 8.45 -1.42
N SER A 118 17.35 7.98 -2.35
CA SER A 118 17.78 7.48 -3.66
C SER A 118 16.84 7.98 -4.77
N PRO A 119 17.29 8.95 -5.60
CA PRO A 119 18.61 9.55 -5.60
C PRO A 119 18.82 10.57 -4.44
N PRO A 120 20.07 10.82 -4.01
CA PRO A 120 20.38 11.84 -3.00
C PRO A 120 20.35 13.28 -3.53
N ILE A 121 20.33 13.45 -4.86
CA ILE A 121 20.26 14.75 -5.55
C ILE A 121 19.24 14.60 -6.68
N LEU A 122 18.26 15.49 -6.73
CA LEU A 122 17.21 15.53 -7.76
C LEU A 122 17.74 16.13 -9.08
N PRO A 123 17.04 15.93 -10.22
CA PRO A 123 17.47 16.45 -11.51
C PRO A 123 17.67 17.98 -11.57
N ASP A 124 16.97 18.72 -10.72
CA ASP A 124 17.07 20.19 -10.57
C ASP A 124 18.26 20.64 -9.68
N GLY A 125 19.01 19.68 -9.12
CA GLY A 125 20.12 19.93 -8.20
C GLY A 125 19.72 19.99 -6.72
N THR A 126 18.45 19.83 -6.38
CA THR A 126 17.98 19.81 -5.00
C THR A 126 18.56 18.61 -4.26
N VAL A 127 19.21 18.86 -3.11
CA VAL A 127 19.76 17.80 -2.24
C VAL A 127 18.65 17.26 -1.35
N VAL A 128 18.45 15.93 -1.35
CA VAL A 128 17.51 15.27 -0.45
C VAL A 128 18.25 14.88 0.84
N PRO A 129 18.00 15.55 1.99
CA PRO A 129 18.75 15.27 3.20
C PRO A 129 18.34 13.91 3.78
N ALA A 130 19.30 13.13 4.25
CA ALA A 130 19.02 11.88 4.93
C ALA A 130 18.29 12.12 6.27
N TYR A 131 17.16 11.45 6.47
CA TYR A 131 16.38 11.52 7.71
C TYR A 131 17.13 10.86 8.88
N LYS A 132 16.99 11.42 10.08
CA LYS A 132 17.64 10.94 11.32
C LYS A 132 16.68 10.77 12.49
N GLY A 133 15.37 10.94 12.26
CA GLY A 133 14.35 10.79 13.28
C GLY A 133 13.85 9.34 13.40
N PRO A 134 12.74 9.13 14.12
CA PRO A 134 12.17 7.80 14.32
C PRO A 134 11.51 7.25 13.06
N GLY A 135 11.52 5.92 12.89
CA GLY A 135 10.95 5.25 11.72
C GLY A 135 9.42 5.31 11.64
N ILE A 136 8.89 5.00 10.46
CA ILE A 136 7.45 4.98 10.16
C ILE A 136 6.65 4.14 11.16
N ASP A 137 7.22 3.02 11.64
CA ASP A 137 6.57 2.13 12.60
C ASP A 137 6.17 2.86 13.90
N THR A 138 6.94 3.86 14.30
CA THR A 138 6.62 4.68 15.50
C THR A 138 5.40 5.56 15.29
N PHE A 139 5.20 6.08 14.07
CA PHE A 139 4.04 6.92 13.73
C PHE A 139 2.77 6.07 13.68
N VAL A 140 2.83 4.90 13.04
CA VAL A 140 1.70 3.96 12.97
C VAL A 140 1.28 3.52 14.39
N LYS A 141 2.24 3.16 15.25
CA LYS A 141 1.98 2.83 16.67
C LYS A 141 1.36 4.00 17.45
N ALA A 142 1.76 5.24 17.19
CA ALA A 142 1.19 6.41 17.85
C ALA A 142 -0.29 6.65 17.50
N PHE A 143 -0.78 6.06 16.41
CA PHE A 143 -2.20 5.99 16.05
C PHE A 143 -2.88 4.72 16.56
N GLY A 144 -2.20 3.86 17.33
CA GLY A 144 -2.78 2.60 17.82
C GLY A 144 -3.10 1.59 16.71
N ARG A 145 -2.48 1.75 15.54
CA ARG A 145 -2.72 0.92 14.34
C ARG A 145 -1.78 -0.28 14.29
N ASP A 146 -1.77 -1.06 15.37
CA ASP A 146 -0.99 -2.31 15.44
C ASP A 146 -1.42 -3.30 14.35
N ASP A 147 -2.69 -3.28 13.94
CA ASP A 147 -3.23 -4.06 12.83
C ASP A 147 -2.54 -3.75 11.49
N LEU A 148 -2.33 -2.46 11.21
CA LEU A 148 -1.65 -2.00 9.99
C LEU A 148 -0.18 -2.35 10.05
N LEU A 149 0.47 -2.10 11.18
CA LEU A 149 1.88 -2.41 11.35
C LEU A 149 2.17 -3.91 11.24
N ASP A 150 1.31 -4.77 11.80
CA ASP A 150 1.42 -6.22 11.68
C ASP A 150 1.23 -6.66 10.23
N TYR A 151 0.30 -6.04 9.50
CA TYR A 151 0.12 -6.31 8.08
C TYR A 151 1.33 -5.89 7.26
N MET A 152 1.87 -4.69 7.50
CA MET A 152 3.05 -4.17 6.80
C MET A 152 4.28 -5.05 7.08
N ASN A 153 4.53 -5.45 8.33
CA ASN A 153 5.64 -6.36 8.65
C ASN A 153 5.53 -7.72 7.96
N LYS A 154 4.31 -8.15 7.63
CA LYS A 154 4.04 -9.43 6.98
C LYS A 154 4.12 -9.36 5.46
N TYR A 155 3.63 -8.28 4.86
CA TYR A 155 3.44 -8.17 3.41
C TYR A 155 4.23 -7.05 2.74
N TRP A 156 4.77 -6.07 3.47
CA TRP A 156 5.60 -4.98 2.94
C TRP A 156 7.03 -5.12 3.47
N VAL A 157 7.67 -6.19 3.02
CA VAL A 157 8.96 -6.66 3.52
C VAL A 157 10.09 -6.11 2.66
N SER A 158 11.11 -5.54 3.30
CA SER A 158 12.29 -5.04 2.59
C SER A 158 13.35 -6.12 2.37
N GLN A 159 14.21 -5.91 1.37
CA GLN A 159 15.41 -6.71 1.12
C GLN A 159 16.66 -5.91 1.50
N GLY A 160 17.53 -6.48 2.32
CA GLY A 160 18.83 -5.91 2.67
C GLY A 160 18.78 -4.77 3.69
N GLN A 161 17.60 -4.37 4.18
CA GLN A 161 17.45 -3.31 5.19
C GLN A 161 16.21 -3.55 6.09
N PRO A 162 16.10 -2.82 7.23
CA PRO A 162 14.90 -2.84 8.05
C PRO A 162 13.67 -2.35 7.27
N ASN A 163 12.51 -2.98 7.50
CA ASN A 163 11.25 -2.57 6.90
C ASN A 163 10.94 -1.08 7.11
N ALA A 164 11.17 -0.52 8.31
CA ALA A 164 10.83 0.86 8.63
C ALA A 164 11.61 1.89 7.79
N ASP A 165 12.85 1.58 7.41
CA ASP A 165 13.66 2.44 6.55
C ASP A 165 13.10 2.45 5.12
N PHE A 166 12.70 1.27 4.64
CA PHE A 166 12.06 1.12 3.33
C PHE A 166 10.70 1.83 3.26
N TRP A 167 9.87 1.70 4.29
CA TRP A 167 8.61 2.45 4.36
C TRP A 167 8.84 3.96 4.38
N GLY A 168 9.91 4.42 5.05
CA GLY A 168 10.35 5.81 5.01
C GLY A 168 10.67 6.28 3.60
N HIS A 169 11.40 5.46 2.82
CA HIS A 169 11.66 5.71 1.40
C HIS A 169 10.36 5.85 0.60
N GLU A 170 9.48 4.86 0.70
CA GLU A 170 8.26 4.80 -0.11
C GLU A 170 7.33 5.99 0.13
N PHE A 171 7.13 6.40 1.39
CA PHE A 171 6.36 7.61 1.69
C PHE A 171 7.05 8.86 1.15
N SER A 172 8.34 9.04 1.48
CA SER A 172 9.07 10.27 1.19
C SER A 172 9.20 10.53 -0.31
N LYS A 173 9.47 9.48 -1.07
CA LYS A 173 9.73 9.57 -2.49
C LYS A 173 8.43 9.67 -3.29
N HIS A 174 7.39 8.93 -2.91
CA HIS A 174 6.19 8.77 -3.74
C HIS A 174 4.97 9.46 -3.15
N ALA A 175 4.62 9.24 -1.88
CA ALA A 175 3.40 9.82 -1.29
C ALA A 175 3.43 11.36 -1.26
N THR A 176 4.62 11.96 -1.15
CA THR A 176 4.77 13.42 -1.18
C THR A 176 4.46 14.04 -2.55
N CYS A 177 4.36 13.24 -3.62
CA CYS A 177 4.18 13.68 -5.00
C CYS A 177 2.74 13.56 -5.53
N THR A 178 1.78 13.28 -4.65
CA THR A 178 0.35 13.29 -4.98
C THR A 178 -0.42 14.14 -3.98
N SER A 179 -1.40 14.88 -4.47
CA SER A 179 -2.11 15.91 -3.70
C SER A 179 -3.06 15.38 -2.64
N THR A 180 -3.58 14.16 -2.79
CA THR A 180 -4.65 13.67 -1.89
C THR A 180 -4.13 13.35 -0.49
N PHE A 181 -2.81 13.21 -0.32
CA PHE A 181 -2.14 13.07 0.98
C PHE A 181 -1.57 14.40 1.51
N ASP A 182 -1.83 15.53 0.84
CA ASP A 182 -1.37 16.82 1.34
C ASP A 182 -2.05 17.13 2.68
N VAL A 183 -1.25 17.62 3.64
CA VAL A 183 -1.74 18.01 4.97
C VAL A 183 -2.90 19.02 4.90
N ALA A 184 -2.91 19.86 3.85
CA ALA A 184 -4.00 20.80 3.58
C ALA A 184 -5.37 20.12 3.41
N CYS A 185 -5.40 18.86 2.95
CA CYS A 185 -6.62 18.08 2.76
C CYS A 185 -7.20 17.56 4.08
N TYR A 186 -6.46 17.60 5.18
CA TYR A 186 -6.92 17.13 6.49
C TYR A 186 -7.56 18.24 7.34
N GLY A 187 -7.47 19.49 6.89
CA GLY A 187 -8.10 20.64 7.53
C GLY A 187 -7.55 20.97 8.93
N PRO A 188 -8.28 21.74 9.74
CA PRO A 188 -7.78 22.29 11.01
C PRO A 188 -7.58 21.25 12.11
N HIS A 189 -8.06 20.03 11.91
CA HIS A 189 -7.97 18.93 12.88
C HIS A 189 -6.87 17.92 12.53
N TYR A 190 -6.00 18.23 11.55
CA TYR A 190 -4.87 17.39 11.21
C TYR A 190 -4.03 17.05 12.44
N ARG A 191 -3.82 15.75 12.64
CA ARG A 191 -2.88 15.26 13.64
C ARG A 191 -1.58 14.89 12.94
N LYS A 192 -0.43 15.30 13.49
CA LYS A 192 0.87 15.03 12.87
C LYS A 192 1.03 13.54 12.52
N HIS A 193 1.39 13.27 11.25
CA HIS A 193 1.53 11.96 10.61
C HIS A 193 0.22 11.22 10.29
N GLN A 194 -0.93 11.89 10.32
CA GLN A 194 -2.21 11.30 9.88
C GLN A 194 -2.17 10.91 8.39
N ASP A 195 -1.60 11.77 7.55
CA ASP A 195 -1.34 11.54 6.12
C ASP A 195 -0.42 10.33 5.88
N VAL A 196 0.57 10.16 6.75
CA VAL A 196 1.48 9.01 6.72
C VAL A 196 0.71 7.71 6.94
N VAL A 197 -0.09 7.63 8.01
CA VAL A 197 -0.88 6.42 8.31
C VAL A 197 -1.86 6.10 7.18
N ASP A 198 -2.55 7.11 6.67
CA ASP A 198 -3.47 6.98 5.53
C ASP A 198 -2.79 6.45 4.27
N PHE A 199 -1.55 6.87 3.98
CA PHE A 199 -0.80 6.35 2.83
C PHE A 199 -0.56 4.85 2.95
N PHE A 200 -0.14 4.38 4.13
CA PHE A 200 0.10 2.96 4.34
C PHE A 200 -1.20 2.14 4.25
N ASP A 201 -2.33 2.64 4.74
CA ASP A 201 -3.63 2.01 4.53
C ASP A 201 -4.03 1.97 3.03
N ALA A 202 -3.80 3.07 2.30
CA ALA A 202 -4.09 3.15 0.87
C ALA A 202 -3.28 2.12 0.08
N VAL A 203 -1.99 1.96 0.39
CA VAL A 203 -1.13 0.95 -0.26
C VAL A 203 -1.62 -0.46 0.05
N VAL A 204 -1.98 -0.75 1.31
CA VAL A 204 -2.53 -2.07 1.69
C VAL A 204 -3.84 -2.35 0.96
N ARG A 205 -4.73 -1.35 0.85
CA ARG A 205 -6.00 -1.46 0.12
C ARG A 205 -5.77 -1.71 -1.37
N ALA A 206 -4.84 -1.00 -1.98
CA ALA A 206 -4.46 -1.21 -3.38
C ALA A 206 -3.88 -2.62 -3.59
N PHE A 207 -2.93 -3.05 -2.75
CA PHE A 207 -2.30 -4.38 -2.84
C PHE A 207 -3.30 -5.52 -2.75
N ARG A 208 -4.32 -5.41 -1.88
CA ARG A 208 -5.37 -6.42 -1.73
C ARG A 208 -6.21 -6.63 -2.99
N GLN A 209 -6.28 -5.64 -3.89
CA GLN A 209 -6.97 -5.81 -5.18
C GLN A 209 -6.22 -6.75 -6.12
N TYR A 210 -4.92 -6.93 -5.91
CA TYR A 210 -4.04 -7.68 -6.80
C TYR A 210 -3.33 -8.83 -6.08
N PRO A 211 -4.03 -9.94 -5.74
CA PRO A 211 -3.39 -11.15 -5.22
C PRO A 211 -2.59 -11.90 -6.31
N THR A 212 -1.47 -11.34 -6.77
CA THR A 212 -0.66 -11.80 -7.91
C THR A 212 -0.30 -13.28 -7.83
N PHE A 213 0.10 -13.77 -6.66
CA PHE A 213 0.38 -15.20 -6.48
C PHE A 213 -0.82 -16.07 -6.88
N ASN A 214 -2.01 -15.74 -6.41
CA ASN A 214 -3.22 -16.51 -6.67
C ASN A 214 -3.65 -16.41 -8.15
N MET A 215 -3.54 -15.22 -8.74
CA MET A 215 -3.86 -15.02 -10.16
C MET A 215 -2.95 -15.85 -11.08
N LEU A 216 -1.64 -15.85 -10.81
CA LEU A 216 -0.69 -16.69 -11.54
C LEU A 216 -0.93 -18.19 -11.28
N ALA A 217 -1.13 -18.58 -10.02
CA ALA A 217 -1.35 -19.97 -9.65
C ALA A 217 -2.64 -20.55 -10.27
N ALA A 218 -3.69 -19.74 -10.45
CA ALA A 218 -4.92 -20.15 -11.13
C ALA A 218 -4.68 -20.53 -12.60
N ALA A 219 -3.63 -20.01 -13.23
CA ALA A 219 -3.18 -20.38 -14.58
C ALA A 219 -2.08 -21.47 -14.59
N GLY A 220 -1.77 -22.09 -13.44
CA GLY A 220 -0.68 -23.06 -13.31
C GLY A 220 0.71 -22.45 -13.29
N ILE A 221 0.83 -21.13 -13.13
CA ILE A 221 2.10 -20.41 -13.03
C ILE A 221 2.47 -20.29 -11.55
N VAL A 222 3.41 -21.13 -11.11
CA VAL A 222 3.84 -21.21 -9.71
C VAL A 222 5.37 -21.14 -9.61
N PRO A 223 5.92 -20.73 -8.45
CA PRO A 223 7.36 -20.73 -8.27
C PRO A 223 7.97 -22.11 -8.47
N SER A 224 9.09 -22.20 -9.19
CA SER A 224 9.83 -23.43 -9.46
C SER A 224 11.27 -23.13 -9.84
N ASN A 225 12.20 -23.93 -9.33
CA ASN A 225 13.61 -23.90 -9.77
C ASN A 225 13.86 -24.69 -11.07
N LYS A 226 12.83 -25.32 -11.65
CA LYS A 226 12.96 -26.22 -12.81
C LYS A 226 12.14 -25.78 -14.02
N THR A 227 10.97 -25.17 -13.80
CA THR A 227 10.08 -24.75 -14.88
C THR A 227 10.29 -23.27 -15.20
N THR A 228 9.99 -22.91 -16.44
CA THR A 228 10.04 -21.53 -16.93
C THR A 228 8.76 -21.21 -17.70
N TYR A 229 8.46 -19.93 -17.81
CA TYR A 229 7.28 -19.41 -18.48
C TYR A 229 7.68 -18.40 -19.56
N THR A 230 6.80 -18.10 -20.50
CA THR A 230 6.97 -16.97 -21.41
C THR A 230 6.34 -15.71 -20.82
N LEU A 231 6.79 -14.53 -21.25
CA LEU A 231 6.17 -13.27 -20.85
C LEU A 231 4.68 -13.24 -21.20
N ASP A 232 4.33 -13.74 -22.39
CA ASP A 232 2.96 -13.82 -22.89
C ASP A 232 2.05 -14.68 -21.98
N GLN A 233 2.54 -15.82 -21.49
CA GLN A 233 1.80 -16.65 -20.54
C GLN A 233 1.50 -15.89 -19.24
N ILE A 234 2.50 -15.21 -18.70
CA ILE A 234 2.38 -14.46 -17.44
C ILE A 234 1.42 -13.27 -17.61
N GLN A 235 1.57 -12.50 -18.69
CA GLN A 235 0.71 -11.35 -18.99
C GLN A 235 -0.74 -11.78 -19.26
N THR A 236 -0.95 -12.85 -20.02
CA THR A 236 -2.28 -13.39 -20.31
C THR A 236 -2.98 -13.87 -19.04
N ALA A 237 -2.25 -14.54 -18.13
CA ALA A 237 -2.79 -15.01 -16.87
C ALA A 237 -3.33 -13.86 -16.00
N ILE A 238 -2.57 -12.76 -15.88
CA ILE A 238 -3.03 -11.59 -15.12
C ILE A 238 -4.14 -10.84 -15.85
N LYS A 239 -4.00 -10.60 -17.17
CA LYS A 239 -5.01 -9.87 -17.96
C LYS A 239 -6.38 -10.55 -17.88
N ALA A 240 -6.43 -11.88 -17.83
CA ALA A 240 -7.68 -12.62 -17.69
C ALA A 240 -8.41 -12.34 -16.35
N GLN A 241 -7.69 -11.90 -15.32
CA GLN A 241 -8.24 -11.60 -13.99
C GLN A 241 -8.51 -10.11 -13.79
N THR A 242 -7.67 -9.24 -14.35
CA THR A 242 -7.72 -7.78 -14.09
C THR A 242 -8.29 -6.97 -15.26
N GLY A 243 -8.38 -7.56 -16.45
CA GLY A 243 -8.77 -6.88 -17.68
C GLY A 243 -7.65 -6.08 -18.37
N SER A 244 -6.48 -5.95 -17.75
CA SER A 244 -5.36 -5.13 -18.24
C SER A 244 -4.02 -5.82 -18.09
N VAL A 245 -3.06 -5.47 -18.95
CA VAL A 245 -1.70 -5.99 -18.93
C VAL A 245 -0.83 -5.14 -18.00
N PRO A 246 -0.35 -5.68 -16.86
CA PRO A 246 0.57 -4.95 -15.99
C PRO A 246 1.98 -4.90 -16.58
N TYR A 247 2.84 -4.08 -15.99
CA TYR A 247 4.29 -4.19 -16.18
C TYR A 247 4.80 -5.44 -15.45
N PHE A 248 5.74 -6.15 -16.06
CA PHE A 248 6.53 -7.18 -15.38
C PHE A 248 8.01 -6.83 -15.44
N GLY A 249 8.65 -6.84 -14.29
CA GLY A 249 10.08 -6.64 -14.14
C GLY A 249 10.81 -7.98 -14.05
N CYS A 250 11.90 -8.11 -14.80
CA CYS A 250 12.81 -9.24 -14.65
C CYS A 250 14.24 -8.77 -14.41
N SER A 251 14.87 -9.39 -13.43
CA SER A 251 16.30 -9.32 -13.18
C SER A 251 17.08 -10.32 -14.04
N VAL A 252 18.41 -10.27 -13.93
CA VAL A 252 19.37 -11.21 -14.57
C VAL A 252 19.09 -11.40 -16.07
N ASN A 253 19.52 -10.42 -16.87
CA ASN A 253 19.34 -10.40 -18.33
C ASN A 253 17.88 -10.58 -18.79
N GLY A 254 16.92 -10.09 -17.99
CA GLY A 254 15.49 -10.18 -18.29
C GLY A 254 14.89 -11.58 -18.15
N THR A 255 15.51 -12.48 -17.37
CA THR A 255 15.08 -13.88 -17.29
C THR A 255 14.60 -14.33 -15.91
N VAL A 256 14.72 -13.51 -14.86
CA VAL A 256 14.26 -13.85 -13.51
C VAL A 256 13.19 -12.87 -13.08
N LEU A 257 11.95 -13.33 -13.00
CA LEU A 257 10.80 -12.52 -12.60
C LEU A 257 10.99 -11.95 -11.19
N SER A 258 10.86 -10.64 -11.04
CA SER A 258 11.11 -9.94 -9.77
C SER A 258 10.05 -8.90 -9.41
N GLU A 259 9.32 -8.33 -10.38
CA GLU A 259 8.35 -7.26 -10.10
C GLU A 259 7.09 -7.37 -10.95
N VAL A 260 5.99 -6.83 -10.43
CA VAL A 260 4.78 -6.53 -11.19
C VAL A 260 4.23 -5.17 -10.76
N TRP A 261 3.84 -4.33 -11.72
CA TRP A 261 3.23 -3.03 -11.44
C TRP A 261 1.85 -2.94 -12.11
N TYR A 262 0.83 -2.68 -11.29
CA TYR A 262 -0.56 -2.53 -11.72
C TYR A 262 -0.92 -1.05 -11.83
N PHE A 263 -1.32 -0.61 -13.02
CA PHE A 263 -1.62 0.78 -13.32
C PHE A 263 -3.11 1.04 -13.17
N SER A 264 -3.47 2.20 -12.61
CA SER A 264 -4.86 2.58 -12.43
C SER A 264 -5.08 4.08 -12.54
N HIS A 265 -6.23 4.45 -13.08
CA HIS A 265 -6.82 5.75 -12.82
C HIS A 265 -7.69 5.68 -11.56
N VAL A 266 -7.79 6.78 -10.81
CA VAL A 266 -8.48 6.84 -9.53
C VAL A 266 -9.72 7.71 -9.66
N HIS A 267 -10.86 7.18 -9.23
CA HIS A 267 -12.08 7.95 -9.00
C HIS A 267 -12.18 8.33 -7.53
N GLY A 268 -12.10 9.62 -7.24
CA GLY A 268 -11.95 10.12 -5.86
C GLY A 268 -10.47 10.15 -5.46
N THR A 269 -10.15 9.63 -4.26
CA THR A 269 -8.78 9.68 -3.72
C THR A 269 -8.13 8.30 -3.60
N GLU A 270 -6.83 8.24 -3.46
CA GLU A 270 -6.09 6.99 -3.25
C GLU A 270 -6.48 6.30 -1.94
N GLN A 271 -6.86 7.05 -0.91
CA GLN A 271 -7.25 6.47 0.38
C GLN A 271 -8.60 5.73 0.29
N PHE A 272 -9.61 6.32 -0.36
CA PHE A 272 -11.01 5.86 -0.27
C PHE A 272 -11.73 5.67 -1.62
N GLY A 273 -11.13 6.14 -2.71
CA GLY A 273 -11.67 6.08 -4.05
C GLY A 273 -11.58 4.71 -4.72
N SER A 274 -12.06 4.63 -5.96
CA SER A 274 -12.03 3.41 -6.77
C SER A 274 -10.89 3.43 -7.77
N TYR A 275 -10.20 2.30 -7.93
CA TYR A 275 -9.15 2.13 -8.93
C TYR A 275 -9.73 1.49 -10.19
N LYS A 276 -9.61 2.17 -11.32
CA LYS A 276 -9.87 1.62 -12.64
C LYS A 276 -8.54 1.15 -13.22
N THR A 277 -8.35 -0.16 -13.26
CA THR A 277 -7.14 -0.77 -13.83
C THR A 277 -7.03 -0.43 -15.32
N VAL A 278 -5.82 -0.08 -15.75
CA VAL A 278 -5.47 0.23 -17.15
C VAL A 278 -4.23 -0.55 -17.58
N ASP A 279 -4.00 -0.64 -18.88
CA ASP A 279 -2.78 -1.25 -19.41
C ASP A 279 -1.54 -0.44 -18.98
N SER A 280 -0.43 -1.14 -18.76
CA SER A 280 0.86 -0.52 -18.42
C SER A 280 1.30 0.48 -19.47
N THR A 281 1.71 1.67 -19.04
CA THR A 281 2.37 2.67 -19.88
C THR A 281 3.87 2.37 -20.06
N THR A 282 4.43 1.51 -19.20
CA THR A 282 5.83 1.09 -19.24
C THR A 282 5.99 -0.29 -19.89
N LYS A 283 7.03 -0.47 -20.71
CA LYS A 283 7.36 -1.78 -21.31
C LYS A 283 8.04 -2.69 -20.29
N SER A 284 7.67 -3.98 -20.30
CA SER A 284 8.32 -5.01 -19.47
C SER A 284 9.84 -5.07 -19.73
N THR A 285 10.60 -5.34 -18.67
CA THR A 285 12.05 -5.64 -18.76
C THR A 285 12.35 -7.13 -18.92
N CYS A 286 11.31 -7.98 -18.89
CA CYS A 286 11.43 -9.40 -19.15
C CYS A 286 11.69 -9.69 -20.63
N SER A 287 12.44 -10.75 -20.90
CA SER A 287 12.72 -11.22 -22.23
C SER A 287 11.43 -11.60 -22.94
N ALA A 288 11.16 -10.98 -24.10
CA ALA A 288 9.97 -11.27 -24.90
C ALA A 288 10.00 -12.68 -25.52
N ALA A 289 11.20 -13.23 -25.78
CA ALA A 289 11.39 -14.51 -26.44
C ALA A 289 12.08 -15.57 -25.55
N GLY A 290 12.70 -15.15 -24.45
CA GLY A 290 13.46 -16.02 -23.56
C GLY A 290 12.60 -16.65 -22.46
N PRO A 291 13.07 -17.78 -21.88
CA PRO A 291 12.40 -18.40 -20.75
C PRO A 291 12.54 -17.52 -19.49
N ILE A 292 11.42 -17.26 -18.82
CA ILE A 292 11.35 -16.53 -17.56
C ILE A 292 11.25 -17.52 -16.40
N LYS A 293 12.14 -17.37 -15.44
CA LYS A 293 12.17 -18.11 -14.18
C LYS A 293 11.35 -17.36 -13.15
N TYR A 294 10.33 -18.02 -12.62
CA TYR A 294 9.63 -17.61 -11.41
C TYR A 294 10.14 -18.50 -10.29
N LEU A 295 11.15 -18.03 -9.55
CA LEU A 295 11.96 -18.88 -8.69
C LEU A 295 11.30 -19.16 -7.33
N GLU A 296 11.53 -20.35 -6.78
CA GLU A 296 11.17 -20.66 -5.40
C GLU A 296 12.00 -19.79 -4.45
N ARG A 297 11.42 -19.46 -3.29
CA ARG A 297 12.15 -18.74 -2.26
C ARG A 297 13.21 -19.61 -1.59
N THR A 298 14.28 -18.99 -1.13
CA THR A 298 15.38 -19.67 -0.46
C THR A 298 14.89 -20.32 0.84
N PRO A 299 15.29 -21.59 1.13
CA PRO A 299 14.88 -22.27 2.35
C PRO A 299 15.11 -21.44 3.62
N GLY A 300 14.06 -21.30 4.43
CA GLY A 300 14.10 -20.52 5.68
C GLY A 300 13.72 -19.04 5.53
N SER A 301 13.56 -18.54 4.31
CA SER A 301 13.22 -17.13 4.02
C SER A 301 11.72 -16.84 4.05
N GLU A 302 10.90 -17.88 4.22
CA GLU A 302 9.44 -17.77 4.26
C GLU A 302 8.85 -18.09 5.63
N HIS A 303 7.64 -17.60 5.87
CA HIS A 303 6.81 -18.01 6.99
C HIS A 303 5.37 -18.27 6.51
N GLU A 304 4.67 -19.16 7.23
CA GLU A 304 3.24 -19.39 7.01
C GLU A 304 2.45 -18.18 7.49
N VAL A 305 1.59 -17.66 6.61
CA VAL A 305 0.62 -16.63 6.94
C VAL A 305 -0.73 -17.32 7.10
N ARG A 306 -1.31 -17.28 8.31
CA ARG A 306 -2.65 -17.86 8.55
C ARG A 306 -3.64 -17.25 7.56
N ARG A 307 -4.35 -18.10 6.83
CA ARG A 307 -5.50 -17.75 6.00
C ARG A 307 -6.72 -17.48 6.87
#